data_AF-A0A6G3X2F1-F1
#
_entry.id   AF-A0A6G3X2F1-F1
#
_cell.length_a   1.000
_cell.length_b   1.000
_cell.length_c   1.000
_cell.angle_alpha   90.00
_cell.angle_beta   90.00
_cell.angle_gamma   90.00
#
_symmetry.space_group_name_H-M   'P 1'
#
loop_
_entity.id
_entity.type
_entity.pdbx_description
1 polymer ?
#
loop_
_entity_poly.entity_id
_entity_poly.type
_entity_poly.pdbx_seq_one_letter_code
_entity_poly.pdbx_strand_id
1 'polypeptide(L)'
;LGYIEPDRPLVPLSDTAAPRAAVGRIVRAARRGNPLLEVETGAAVHELLVTLRRARADIGPDGDPVLQALARDAYQPLTVAEHAARHGMTPAELRTAVRRGAGCSPKDYLLGIRLGRA
;
A
#
# COMPACT_ATOMS: atom_id res chain seq x y z
N LEU A 1 14.49 -18.67 -0.94
CA LEU A 1 13.67 -17.44 -0.99
C LEU A 1 12.18 -17.79 -0.75
N GLY A 2 11.87 -18.39 0.41
CA GLY A 2 10.52 -18.89 0.73
C GLY A 2 9.50 -17.82 1.14
N TYR A 3 9.77 -16.56 0.82
CA TYR A 3 8.93 -15.40 1.14
C TYR A 3 8.28 -14.77 -0.09
N ILE A 4 8.53 -15.34 -1.27
CA ILE A 4 7.84 -14.96 -2.51
C ILE A 4 6.75 -16.01 -2.72
N GLU A 5 5.51 -15.60 -2.47
CA GLU A 5 4.32 -16.36 -2.86
C GLU A 5 4.22 -16.31 -4.39
N PRO A 6 4.43 -17.42 -5.13
CA PRO A 6 4.50 -17.40 -6.59
C PRO A 6 3.21 -16.87 -7.25
N ASP A 7 2.07 -17.16 -6.60
CA ASP A 7 0.75 -16.76 -7.07
C ASP A 7 0.36 -15.34 -6.64
N ARG A 8 1.21 -14.68 -5.83
CA ARG A 8 0.98 -13.30 -5.42
C ARG A 8 1.63 -12.37 -6.43
N PRO A 9 0.85 -11.56 -7.17
CA PRO A 9 1.39 -10.69 -8.19
C PRO A 9 2.37 -9.69 -7.56
N LEU A 10 3.59 -9.67 -8.09
CA LEU A 10 4.61 -8.70 -7.74
C LEU A 10 4.27 -7.35 -8.38
N VAL A 11 4.50 -6.28 -7.63
CA VAL A 11 4.35 -4.92 -8.13
C VAL A 11 5.75 -4.36 -8.41
N PRO A 12 6.06 -3.97 -9.67
CA PRO A 12 7.35 -3.36 -9.96
C PRO A 12 7.48 -2.00 -9.27
N LEU A 13 8.72 -1.63 -8.97
CA LEU A 13 9.05 -0.30 -8.47
C LEU A 13 9.44 0.62 -9.64
N SER A 14 8.94 1.85 -9.66
CA SER A 14 9.32 2.89 -10.62
C SER A 14 10.72 3.45 -10.36
N ASP A 15 11.15 3.45 -9.10
CA ASP A 15 12.51 3.76 -8.67
C ASP A 15 12.94 2.86 -7.50
N THR A 16 14.19 2.43 -7.48
CA THR A 16 14.77 1.59 -6.42
C THR A 16 15.75 2.33 -5.53
N ALA A 17 16.14 3.57 -5.85
CA ALA A 17 17.18 4.30 -5.13
C ALA A 17 16.82 4.52 -3.65
N ALA A 18 15.62 5.07 -3.38
CA ALA A 18 15.18 5.33 -2.01
C ALA A 18 14.97 4.05 -1.16
N PRO A 19 14.28 3.00 -1.66
CA PRO A 19 14.22 1.72 -0.95
C PRO A 19 15.60 1.13 -0.66
N ARG A 20 16.53 1.18 -1.61
CA ARG A 20 17.89 0.67 -1.43
C ARG A 20 18.66 1.45 -0.37
N ALA A 21 18.50 2.76 -0.31
CA ALA A 21 19.09 3.60 0.73
C ALA A 21 18.57 3.24 2.13
N ALA A 22 17.27 2.95 2.27
CA ALA A 22 16.67 2.53 3.53
C ALA A 22 17.18 1.15 3.99
N VAL A 23 17.31 0.19 3.07
CA VAL A 23 17.98 -1.10 3.36
C VAL A 23 19.42 -0.87 3.83
N GLY A 24 20.15 0.04 3.18
CA GLY A 24 21.51 0.41 3.60
C GLY A 24 21.56 0.98 5.03
N ARG A 25 20.54 1.74 5.45
CA ARG A 25 20.43 2.23 6.83
C ARG A 25 20.16 1.10 7.82
N ILE A 26 19.25 0.16 7.50
CA ILE A 26 18.99 -1.03 8.31
C ILE A 26 20.29 -1.82 8.54
N VAL A 27 21.04 -2.10 7.48
CA VAL A 27 22.31 -2.84 7.56
C VAL A 27 23.35 -2.11 8.42
N ARG A 28 23.41 -0.77 8.36
CA ARG A 28 24.30 0.03 9.21
C ARG A 28 23.88 0.01 10.67
N ALA A 29 22.59 0.14 10.95
CA ALA A 29 22.03 0.13 12.30
C ALA A 29 22.21 -1.23 12.99
N ALA A 30 22.10 -2.33 12.25
CA ALA A 30 22.24 -3.70 12.76
C ALA A 30 23.68 -4.12 13.08
N ARG A 31 24.67 -3.21 13.01
CA ARG A 31 26.05 -3.51 13.38
C ARG A 31 26.18 -3.76 14.89
N ARG A 32 26.99 -4.76 15.27
CA ARG A 32 27.26 -5.08 16.68
C ARG A 32 27.83 -3.86 17.41
N GLY A 33 27.36 -3.66 18.64
CA GLY A 33 27.81 -2.57 19.51
C GLY A 33 27.10 -1.25 19.26
N ASN A 34 26.09 -1.20 18.38
CA ASN A 34 25.26 -0.01 18.24
C ASN A 34 24.30 0.12 19.43
N PRO A 35 24.43 1.14 20.30
CA PRO A 35 23.52 1.33 21.44
C PRO A 35 22.09 1.70 21.02
N LEU A 36 21.88 2.15 19.78
CA LEU A 36 20.57 2.55 19.24
C LEU A 36 19.98 1.54 18.24
N LEU A 37 20.50 0.31 18.22
CA LEU A 37 20.16 -0.71 17.20
C LEU A 37 18.66 -0.83 16.96
N GLU A 38 17.87 -1.01 18.02
CA GLU A 38 16.41 -1.22 17.91
C GLU A 38 15.70 0.01 17.32
N VAL A 39 16.05 1.19 17.81
CA VAL A 39 15.41 2.45 17.41
C VAL A 39 15.77 2.82 15.98
N GLU A 40 17.05 2.77 15.62
CA GLU A 40 17.51 3.10 14.27
C GLU A 40 17.01 2.09 13.23
N THR A 41 17.03 0.80 13.58
CA THR A 41 16.48 -0.25 12.70
C THR A 41 14.98 -0.07 12.52
N GLY A 42 14.25 0.20 13.61
CA GLY A 42 12.82 0.47 13.57
C GLY A 42 12.49 1.66 12.67
N ALA A 43 13.18 2.79 12.85
CA ALA A 43 12.99 3.97 12.01
C ALA A 43 13.28 3.69 10.52
N ALA A 44 14.38 3.00 10.22
CA ALA A 44 14.77 2.67 8.85
C ALA A 44 13.80 1.67 8.19
N VAL A 45 13.19 0.75 8.95
CA VAL A 45 12.13 -0.15 8.46
C VAL A 45 10.88 0.64 8.11
N HIS A 46 10.43 1.57 8.97
CA HIS A 46 9.28 2.40 8.65
C HIS A 46 9.51 3.27 7.41
N GLU A 47 10.71 3.83 7.28
CA GLU A 47 11.10 4.55 6.07
C GLU A 47 11.13 3.64 4.83
N LEU A 48 11.59 2.39 4.96
CA LEU A 48 11.54 1.41 3.87
C LEU A 48 10.10 1.15 3.43
N LEU A 49 9.16 0.97 4.36
CA LEU A 49 7.74 0.78 4.04
C LEU A 49 7.16 1.98 3.27
N VAL A 50 7.47 3.20 3.70
CA VAL A 50 7.00 4.43 3.05
C VAL A 50 7.62 4.59 1.66
N THR A 51 8.93 4.39 1.52
CA THR A 51 9.63 4.53 0.24
C THR A 51 9.18 3.47 -0.77
N LEU A 52 8.97 2.21 -0.34
CA LEU A 52 8.37 1.17 -1.18
C LEU A 52 6.97 1.54 -1.63
N ARG A 53 6.12 2.06 -0.72
CA ARG A 53 4.76 2.47 -1.06
C ARG A 53 4.73 3.56 -2.14
N ARG A 54 5.63 4.54 -2.04
CA ARG A 54 5.74 5.66 -3.00
C ARG A 54 6.35 5.24 -4.33
N ALA A 55 7.26 4.27 -4.31
CA ALA A 55 7.94 3.79 -5.51
C ALA A 55 7.15 2.73 -6.28
N ARG A 56 5.95 2.32 -5.85
CA ARG A 56 5.13 1.38 -6.62
C ARG A 56 4.79 1.95 -7.99
N ALA A 57 5.10 1.23 -9.07
CA ALA A 57 4.86 1.69 -10.44
C ALA A 57 3.36 1.69 -10.83
N ASP A 58 2.52 0.97 -10.10
CA ASP A 58 1.07 0.95 -10.31
C ASP A 58 0.32 2.04 -9.52
N ILE A 59 1.05 2.88 -8.79
CA ILE A 59 0.52 4.04 -8.06
C ILE A 59 1.07 5.30 -8.74
N GLY A 60 0.18 6.12 -9.31
CA GLY A 60 0.56 7.43 -9.85
C GLY A 60 0.94 8.41 -8.74
N PRO A 61 1.47 9.60 -9.08
CA PRO A 61 1.80 10.65 -8.10
C PRO A 61 0.60 11.05 -7.22
N ASP A 62 -0.62 10.94 -7.75
CA ASP A 62 -1.88 11.21 -7.02
C ASP A 62 -2.44 10.00 -6.25
N GLY A 63 -1.74 8.86 -6.26
CA GLY A 63 -2.19 7.62 -5.64
C GLY A 63 -2.82 6.62 -6.62
N ASP A 64 -3.46 5.58 -6.06
CA ASP A 64 -4.25 4.63 -6.84
C ASP A 64 -5.60 5.28 -7.19
N PRO A 65 -5.92 5.50 -8.48
CA PRO A 65 -7.10 6.25 -8.89
C PRO A 65 -8.41 5.58 -8.45
N VAL A 66 -8.43 4.25 -8.34
CA VAL A 66 -9.60 3.49 -7.88
C VAL A 66 -9.81 3.73 -6.39
N LEU A 67 -8.73 3.69 -5.60
CA LEU A 67 -8.81 3.97 -4.16
C LEU A 67 -9.22 5.43 -3.88
N GLN A 68 -8.66 6.39 -4.63
CA GLN A 68 -9.03 7.80 -4.48
C GLN A 68 -10.51 8.03 -4.77
N ALA A 69 -11.04 7.39 -5.82
CA ALA A 69 -12.43 7.53 -6.17
C ALA A 69 -13.36 6.85 -5.16
N LEU A 70 -13.00 5.66 -4.66
CA LEU A 70 -13.68 5.02 -3.52
C LEU A 70 -13.70 5.90 -2.28
N ALA A 71 -12.56 6.52 -1.93
CA ALA A 71 -12.46 7.38 -0.75
C ALA A 71 -13.34 8.62 -0.86
N ARG A 72 -13.39 9.25 -2.04
CA ARG A 72 -14.28 10.38 -2.34
C ARG A 72 -15.76 10.01 -2.20
N ASP A 73 -16.14 8.82 -2.66
CA ASP A 73 -17.52 8.35 -2.61
C ASP A 73 -17.87 7.61 -1.31
N ALA A 74 -16.94 7.51 -0.36
CA ALA A 74 -17.07 6.60 0.78
C ALA A 74 -18.29 6.87 1.67
N TYR A 75 -18.78 8.11 1.69
CA TYR A 75 -19.94 8.51 2.51
C TYR A 75 -21.26 8.50 1.75
N GLN A 76 -21.25 8.18 0.46
CA GLN A 76 -22.47 8.00 -0.31
C GLN A 76 -23.09 6.63 0.03
N PRO A 77 -24.43 6.51 0.00
CA PRO A 77 -25.13 5.26 0.26
C PRO A 77 -25.05 4.31 -0.95
N LEU A 78 -23.83 4.04 -1.42
CA LEU A 78 -23.56 3.16 -2.54
C LEU A 78 -23.17 1.77 -2.06
N THR A 79 -23.65 0.77 -2.79
CA THR A 79 -23.20 -0.61 -2.75
C THR A 79 -21.85 -0.77 -3.47
N VAL A 80 -21.17 -1.88 -3.21
CA VAL A 80 -19.92 -2.22 -3.93
C VAL A 80 -20.15 -2.37 -5.43
N ALA A 81 -21.33 -2.84 -5.86
CA ALA A 81 -21.67 -2.95 -7.27
C ALA A 81 -21.84 -1.58 -7.94
N GLU A 82 -22.44 -0.62 -7.25
CA GLU A 82 -22.58 0.75 -7.75
C GLU A 82 -21.24 1.48 -7.82
N HIS A 83 -20.36 1.29 -6.83
CA HIS A 83 -18.97 1.77 -6.93
C HIS A 83 -18.25 1.18 -8.15
N ALA A 84 -18.40 -0.12 -8.40
CA ALA A 84 -17.77 -0.77 -9.54
C ALA A 84 -18.29 -0.19 -10.87
N ALA A 85 -19.61 -0.07 -11.01
CA ALA A 85 -20.26 0.48 -12.19
C ALA A 85 -19.79 1.92 -12.50
N ARG A 86 -19.63 2.78 -11.49
CA ARG A 86 -19.12 4.15 -11.66
C ARG A 86 -17.69 4.23 -12.18
N HIS A 87 -16.91 3.17 -12.02
CA HIS A 87 -15.54 3.07 -12.52
C HIS A 87 -15.42 2.25 -13.80
N GLY A 88 -16.55 1.88 -14.43
CA GLY A 88 -16.55 1.01 -15.61
C GLY A 88 -16.02 -0.40 -15.32
N MET A 89 -16.17 -0.86 -14.06
CA MET A 89 -15.65 -2.13 -13.57
C MET A 89 -16.79 -3.08 -13.18
N THR A 90 -16.52 -4.36 -13.30
CA THR A 90 -17.26 -5.42 -12.60
C THR A 90 -16.92 -5.41 -11.10
N PRO A 91 -17.79 -5.94 -10.22
CA PRO A 91 -17.46 -6.08 -8.80
C PRO A 91 -16.21 -6.93 -8.53
N ALA A 92 -15.88 -7.85 -9.44
CA ALA A 92 -14.68 -8.67 -9.36
C ALA A 92 -13.42 -7.85 -9.64
N GLU A 93 -13.43 -7.03 -10.68
CA GLU A 93 -12.33 -6.11 -11.00
C GLU A 93 -12.11 -5.10 -9.88
N LEU A 94 -13.18 -4.55 -9.31
CA LEU A 94 -13.08 -3.65 -8.15
C LEU A 94 -12.43 -4.34 -6.95
N ARG A 95 -12.84 -5.58 -6.63
CA ARG A 95 -12.21 -6.37 -5.56
C ARG A 95 -10.72 -6.57 -5.80
N THR A 96 -10.34 -6.93 -7.02
CA THR A 96 -8.93 -7.13 -7.39
C THR A 96 -8.14 -5.82 -7.29
N ALA A 97 -8.69 -4.70 -7.77
CA ALA A 97 -8.07 -3.39 -7.69
C ALA A 97 -7.86 -2.95 -6.23
N VAL A 98 -8.89 -3.05 -5.37
CA VAL A 98 -8.76 -2.69 -3.95
C VAL A 98 -7.80 -3.61 -3.21
N ARG A 99 -7.83 -4.92 -3.47
CA ARG A 99 -6.89 -5.86 -2.84
C ARG A 99 -5.45 -5.52 -3.21
N ARG A 100 -5.20 -5.13 -4.46
CA ARG A 100 -3.89 -4.69 -4.95
C ARG A 100 -3.44 -3.36 -4.35
N GLY A 101 -4.35 -2.39 -4.26
CA GLY A 101 -4.05 -1.04 -3.80
C GLY A 101 -3.98 -0.92 -2.28
N ALA A 102 -4.91 -1.53 -1.55
CA ALA A 102 -5.13 -1.35 -0.11
C ALA A 102 -4.88 -2.61 0.73
N GLY A 103 -4.75 -3.79 0.11
CA GLY A 103 -4.51 -5.05 0.83
C GLY A 103 -5.75 -5.66 1.51
N CYS A 104 -6.90 -4.99 1.45
CA CYS A 104 -8.16 -5.42 2.07
C CYS A 104 -9.30 -5.53 1.04
N SER A 105 -10.52 -5.86 1.47
CA SER A 105 -11.70 -5.86 0.60
C SER A 105 -12.23 -4.43 0.39
N PRO A 106 -13.00 -4.16 -0.69
CA PRO A 106 -13.68 -2.87 -0.87
C PRO A 106 -14.54 -2.46 0.33
N LYS A 107 -15.22 -3.43 0.96
CA LYS A 107 -16.06 -3.18 2.13
C LYS A 107 -15.23 -2.74 3.34
N ASP A 108 -14.13 -3.43 3.63
CA ASP A 108 -13.26 -3.11 4.76
C ASP A 108 -12.53 -1.77 4.54
N TYR A 109 -12.13 -1.49 3.31
CA TYR A 109 -11.53 -0.22 2.93
C TYR A 109 -12.49 0.96 3.21
N LEU A 110 -13.74 0.87 2.73
CA LEU A 110 -14.78 1.87 2.96
C LEU A 110 -15.13 2.01 4.45
N LEU A 111 -15.19 0.89 5.19
CA LEU A 111 -15.43 0.91 6.63
C LEU A 111 -14.32 1.64 7.37
N GLY A 112 -13.05 1.38 7.05
CA GLY A 112 -11.91 2.07 7.66
C GLY A 112 -11.96 3.59 7.44
N ILE A 113 -12.34 4.04 6.24
CA ILE A 113 -12.52 5.48 5.95
C ILE A 113 -13.64 6.08 6.79
N ARG A 114 -14.79 5.40 6.88
CA ARG A 114 -15.96 5.88 7.64
C ARG A 114 -15.68 5.95 9.13
N LEU A 115 -14.94 4.99 9.69
CA LEU A 115 -14.56 4.98 11.10
C LEU A 115 -13.51 6.04 11.44
N GLY A 116 -12.59 6.37 10.53
CA GLY A 116 -11.56 7.39 10.77
C GLY A 116 -12.07 8.83 10.91
N ARG A 117 -13.38 9.05 10.69
CA ARG A 117 -14.05 10.35 10.87
C ARG A 117 -14.99 10.37 12.10
N ALA A 118 -15.16 9.25 12.78
CA ALA A 118 -16.00 9.10 13.98
C ALA A 118 -15.32 9.62 15.24
#